data_AF-S3Y0T0-F1
#
_entry.id   AF-S3Y0T0-F1
#
_cell.length_a   1.000
_cell.length_b   1.000
_cell.length_c   1.000
_cell.angle_alpha   90.00
_cell.angle_beta   90.00
_cell.angle_gamma   90.00
#
_symmetry.space_group_name_H-M   'P 1'
#
loop_
_entity.id
_entity.type
_entity.pdbx_description
1 polymer ?
#
loop_
_entity_poly.entity_id
_entity_poly.type
_entity_poly.pdbx_seq_one_letter_code
_entity_poly.pdbx_strand_id
1 'polypeptide(L)'
;MPARHHAERTLVDPISTINDYLGRADWRVNANANQGYSVGGLVLNSAGKLVANYWLDEVFSAEAGQAHREGDLYIHDLDMLTGYCAGWSLRTLLQEGFNGVPGAIASAPPKHFSSACGQIVNFLGTLQNEWAGAQAFSSFDTYMAPFVRLDAMSYEEVRQNMQELIYNLNVPSRWGSQCPFTNLTFDWNCPDDLKDQYPLIGSEVCDFTYGELQEEMDLINRAYIDVMTEGDANGRVFTFPIPTYNITRDFDWDSPNSERLFRMTAKYGLPYFQNFINSELDPGQIRSMCCRLQLDLRELLKRGNGLFGSAELTGSIGVVTINMARLGYLHKGDEAALMDALDRLLDLGKDTLERRRATVQELIDRGLYPYTKRYMGHLGNHFSTLGVNGMNEMVRNFTGDAHNLVTGEGRAMCVRILDHIRGKMVEFQEETGNLYNLEATPAEGATYRLAKADRERFPAIIQAGTAENPYYTNSSQIPVGATDDPFEALEWQDELQTKYTGGTVLHLYMNEQMSSPEAAKQLVKRALSNFHLPYLTITPTFSICPSHGYLKGEHHECPACGDVCEVWTRVMGYHRPVSSFNIGKKGEFEERKFFTEGAAERHGELRASEARPETVVPA
;
A
#
# COMPACT_ATOMS: atom_id res chain seq x y z
N MET A 1 -19.35 -29.45 24.06
CA MET A 1 -19.38 -29.01 22.64
C MET A 1 -20.85 -28.80 22.27
N PRO A 2 -21.33 -27.56 22.10
CA PRO A 2 -22.67 -27.34 21.56
C PRO A 2 -22.64 -27.59 20.04
N ALA A 3 -23.69 -28.21 19.53
CA ALA A 3 -23.83 -28.56 18.12
C ALA A 3 -23.85 -27.29 17.25
N ARG A 4 -22.90 -27.18 16.32
CA ARG A 4 -22.90 -26.14 15.28
C ARG A 4 -24.10 -26.38 14.36
N HIS A 5 -24.99 -25.40 14.24
CA HIS A 5 -25.99 -25.38 13.18
C HIS A 5 -25.25 -25.37 11.83
N HIS A 6 -25.38 -26.44 11.04
CA HIS A 6 -24.86 -26.47 9.68
C HIS A 6 -25.73 -25.56 8.81
N ALA A 7 -25.25 -24.33 8.56
CA ALA A 7 -25.67 -23.57 7.38
C ALA A 7 -25.39 -24.41 6.11
N GLU A 8 -26.18 -24.24 5.05
CA GLU A 8 -25.92 -24.88 3.75
C GLU A 8 -24.47 -24.61 3.33
N ARG A 9 -23.65 -25.68 3.28
CA ARG A 9 -22.23 -25.57 2.97
C ARG A 9 -22.06 -25.19 1.50
N THR A 10 -21.33 -24.11 1.24
CA THR A 10 -20.94 -23.74 -0.12
C THR A 10 -20.04 -24.84 -0.71
N LEU A 11 -20.49 -25.50 -1.79
CA LEU A 11 -19.72 -26.54 -2.47
C LEU A 11 -18.83 -25.90 -3.55
N VAL A 12 -17.52 -26.09 -3.43
CA VAL A 12 -16.55 -25.75 -4.50
C VAL A 12 -16.32 -27.00 -5.35
N ASP A 13 -16.71 -26.95 -6.62
CA ASP A 13 -16.48 -28.06 -7.55
C ASP A 13 -15.03 -28.02 -8.08
N PRO A 14 -14.22 -29.06 -7.84
CA PRO A 14 -12.81 -29.05 -8.19
C PRO A 14 -12.58 -29.06 -9.71
N ILE A 15 -13.47 -29.68 -10.50
CA ILE A 15 -13.31 -29.79 -11.95
C ILE A 15 -13.56 -28.43 -12.61
N SER A 16 -14.66 -27.76 -12.28
CA SER A 16 -14.97 -26.41 -12.78
C SER A 16 -13.91 -25.41 -12.35
N THR A 17 -13.44 -25.46 -11.09
CA THR A 17 -12.38 -24.57 -10.60
C THR A 17 -11.11 -24.63 -11.45
N ILE A 18 -10.66 -25.84 -11.80
CA ILE A 18 -9.47 -26.03 -12.63
C ILE A 18 -9.75 -25.63 -14.08
N ASN A 19 -10.88 -26.06 -14.65
CA ASN A 19 -11.22 -25.77 -16.04
C ASN A 19 -11.43 -24.27 -16.30
N ASP A 20 -12.04 -23.54 -15.37
CA ASP A 20 -12.26 -22.09 -15.46
C ASP A 20 -10.93 -21.33 -15.47
N TYR A 21 -9.97 -21.76 -14.65
CA TYR A 21 -8.63 -21.18 -14.64
C TYR A 21 -7.89 -21.48 -15.95
N LEU A 22 -7.89 -22.74 -16.40
CA LEU A 22 -7.26 -23.15 -17.66
C LEU A 22 -7.88 -22.45 -18.88
N GLY A 23 -9.19 -22.25 -18.87
CA GLY A 23 -9.95 -21.55 -19.89
C GLY A 23 -9.86 -20.03 -19.81
N ARG A 24 -9.24 -19.46 -18.76
CA ARG A 24 -9.22 -18.01 -18.45
C ARG A 24 -10.62 -17.38 -18.44
N ALA A 25 -11.62 -18.16 -18.05
CA ALA A 25 -13.03 -17.75 -18.07
C ALA A 25 -13.42 -16.88 -16.85
N ASP A 26 -12.67 -16.99 -15.75
CA ASP A 26 -12.90 -16.25 -14.52
C ASP A 26 -12.07 -14.95 -14.49
N TRP A 27 -12.75 -13.79 -14.40
CA TRP A 27 -12.07 -12.49 -14.28
C TRP A 27 -11.18 -12.41 -13.04
N ARG A 28 -11.43 -13.24 -12.01
CA ARG A 28 -10.62 -13.31 -10.79
C ARG A 28 -9.18 -13.73 -11.05
N VAL A 29 -8.88 -14.33 -12.21
CA VAL A 29 -7.49 -14.63 -12.63
C VAL A 29 -6.65 -13.36 -12.73
N ASN A 30 -7.26 -12.21 -13.03
CA ASN A 30 -6.59 -10.90 -13.09
C ASN A 30 -7.00 -9.99 -11.92
N ALA A 31 -7.61 -10.50 -10.84
CA ALA A 31 -8.05 -9.65 -9.71
C ALA A 31 -6.88 -8.93 -9.02
N ASN A 32 -5.68 -9.51 -9.11
CA ASN A 32 -4.42 -8.95 -8.62
C ASN A 32 -3.40 -8.97 -9.77
N ALA A 33 -2.95 -7.80 -10.21
CA ALA A 33 -2.00 -7.66 -11.31
C ALA A 33 -0.60 -8.24 -11.02
N ASN A 34 -0.32 -8.64 -9.78
CA ASN A 34 0.88 -9.40 -9.40
C ASN A 34 0.79 -10.89 -9.79
N GLN A 35 -0.39 -11.41 -10.15
CA GLN A 35 -0.60 -12.82 -10.50
C GLN A 35 -0.63 -13.05 -12.01
N GLY A 36 0.13 -14.04 -12.49
CA GLY A 36 0.16 -14.46 -13.90
C GLY A 36 -0.43 -15.85 -14.11
N TYR A 37 -0.85 -16.13 -15.36
CA TYR A 37 -1.30 -17.46 -15.78
C TYR A 37 -0.13 -18.47 -15.71
N SER A 38 -0.18 -19.36 -14.72
CA SER A 38 0.89 -20.34 -14.47
C SER A 38 0.38 -21.49 -13.61
N VAL A 39 1.18 -22.56 -13.47
CA VAL A 39 0.88 -23.66 -12.54
C VAL A 39 0.78 -23.15 -11.10
N GLY A 40 1.63 -22.20 -10.74
CA GLY A 40 1.58 -21.55 -9.43
C GLY A 40 0.32 -20.75 -9.18
N GLY A 41 -0.08 -19.95 -10.17
CA GLY A 41 -1.34 -19.22 -10.11
C GLY A 41 -2.56 -20.15 -10.03
N LEU A 42 -2.52 -21.31 -10.68
CA LEU A 42 -3.57 -22.34 -10.55
C LEU A 42 -3.69 -22.86 -9.11
N VAL A 43 -2.55 -23.19 -8.48
CA VAL A 43 -2.53 -23.68 -7.09
C VAL A 43 -3.09 -22.63 -6.14
N LEU A 44 -2.64 -21.37 -6.26
CA LEU A 44 -3.12 -20.27 -5.44
C LEU A 44 -4.60 -19.99 -5.65
N ASN A 45 -5.09 -19.95 -6.90
CA ASN A 45 -6.50 -19.73 -7.20
C ASN A 45 -7.40 -20.82 -6.59
N SER A 46 -6.96 -22.08 -6.71
CA SER A 46 -7.72 -23.23 -6.21
C SER A 46 -7.76 -23.25 -4.68
N ALA A 47 -6.61 -23.07 -4.02
CA ALA A 47 -6.53 -22.98 -2.57
C ALA A 47 -7.32 -21.77 -2.04
N GLY A 48 -7.18 -20.62 -2.69
CA GLY A 48 -7.84 -19.38 -2.30
C GLY A 48 -9.37 -19.47 -2.31
N LYS A 49 -9.96 -20.14 -3.31
CA LYS A 49 -11.42 -20.39 -3.35
C LYS A 49 -11.89 -21.22 -2.15
N LEU A 50 -11.10 -22.20 -1.71
CA LEU A 50 -11.45 -23.04 -0.56
C LEU A 50 -11.32 -22.27 0.75
N VAL A 51 -10.20 -21.56 0.93
CA VAL A 51 -9.92 -20.77 2.13
C VAL A 51 -10.94 -19.64 2.30
N ALA A 52 -11.35 -18.99 1.20
CA ALA A 52 -12.36 -17.93 1.25
C ALA A 52 -13.70 -18.42 1.80
N ASN A 53 -14.14 -19.62 1.40
CA ASN A 53 -15.37 -20.19 1.96
C ASN A 53 -15.20 -20.60 3.42
N TYR A 54 -14.02 -21.09 3.83
CA TYR A 54 -13.75 -21.36 5.24
C TYR A 54 -13.86 -20.10 6.11
N TRP A 55 -13.28 -18.98 5.66
CA TRP A 55 -13.45 -17.69 6.33
C TRP A 55 -14.92 -17.30 6.46
N LEU A 56 -15.67 -17.31 5.36
CA LEU A 56 -17.05 -16.82 5.30
C LEU A 56 -18.06 -17.72 6.01
N ASP A 57 -17.85 -19.04 6.01
CA ASP A 57 -18.84 -20.01 6.49
C ASP A 57 -18.53 -20.55 7.90
N GLU A 58 -17.25 -20.59 8.30
CA GLU A 58 -16.85 -21.17 9.60
C GLU A 58 -16.30 -20.15 10.60
N VAL A 59 -15.68 -19.05 10.14
CA VAL A 59 -15.03 -18.08 11.03
C VAL A 59 -15.88 -16.83 11.25
N PHE A 60 -16.37 -16.22 10.16
CA PHE A 60 -17.14 -14.98 10.22
C PHE A 60 -18.61 -15.23 10.53
N SER A 61 -19.29 -14.17 10.96
CA SER A 61 -20.74 -14.21 11.14
C SER A 61 -21.45 -14.42 9.80
N ALA A 62 -22.60 -15.11 9.83
CA ALA A 62 -23.39 -15.34 8.62
C ALA A 62 -23.80 -14.04 7.93
N GLU A 63 -24.07 -12.98 8.71
CA GLU A 63 -24.37 -11.65 8.20
C GLU A 63 -23.18 -11.04 7.45
N ALA A 64 -21.95 -11.15 7.97
CA ALA A 64 -20.74 -10.66 7.30
C ALA A 64 -20.49 -11.44 6.00
N GLY A 65 -20.65 -12.76 6.05
CA GLY A 65 -20.55 -13.62 4.88
C GLY A 65 -21.56 -13.25 3.79
N GLN A 66 -22.79 -12.96 4.18
CA GLN A 66 -23.85 -12.52 3.27
C GLN A 66 -23.55 -11.13 2.69
N ALA A 67 -23.23 -10.15 3.52
CA ALA A 67 -22.90 -8.79 3.10
C ALA A 67 -21.74 -8.75 2.10
N HIS A 68 -20.72 -9.62 2.29
CA HIS A 68 -19.62 -9.78 1.32
C HIS A 68 -20.05 -10.39 -0.02
N ARG A 69 -20.88 -11.44 0.02
CA ARG A 69 -21.40 -12.10 -1.18
C ARG A 69 -22.34 -11.19 -1.95
N GLU A 70 -23.09 -10.38 -1.23
CA GLU A 70 -24.04 -9.43 -1.79
C GLU A 70 -23.38 -8.14 -2.27
N GLY A 71 -22.19 -7.81 -1.78
CA GLY A 71 -21.43 -6.63 -2.17
C GLY A 71 -21.81 -5.37 -1.40
N ASP A 72 -22.39 -5.50 -0.21
CA ASP A 72 -22.60 -4.35 0.71
C ASP A 72 -21.27 -3.88 1.30
N LEU A 73 -20.37 -4.84 1.54
CA LEU A 73 -18.98 -4.62 1.91
C LEU A 73 -18.07 -5.60 1.19
N TYR A 74 -16.77 -5.34 1.23
CA TYR A 74 -15.74 -6.20 0.68
C TYR A 74 -14.72 -6.55 1.76
N ILE A 75 -14.60 -7.84 2.08
CA ILE A 75 -13.60 -8.36 3.00
C ILE A 75 -12.38 -8.75 2.16
N HIS A 76 -11.23 -8.15 2.43
CA HIS A 76 -10.01 -8.37 1.65
C HIS A 76 -9.29 -9.66 2.07
N ASP A 77 -8.51 -10.18 1.11
CA ASP A 77 -7.54 -11.29 1.26
C ASP A 77 -8.13 -12.58 1.87
N LEU A 78 -9.34 -12.93 1.41
CA LEU A 78 -10.00 -14.18 1.79
C LEU A 78 -9.30 -15.43 1.22
N ASP A 79 -8.35 -15.28 0.31
CA ASP A 79 -7.62 -16.36 -0.34
C ASP A 79 -6.50 -16.96 0.51
N MET A 80 -6.10 -16.30 1.60
CA MET A 80 -5.14 -16.84 2.56
C MET A 80 -5.73 -16.87 3.98
N LEU A 81 -5.44 -17.94 4.73
CA LEU A 81 -5.86 -18.09 6.12
C LEU A 81 -4.81 -17.40 6.99
N THR A 82 -4.77 -16.06 6.98
CA THR A 82 -3.83 -15.25 7.74
C THR A 82 -4.29 -13.79 7.87
N GLY A 83 -3.46 -12.92 8.45
CA GLY A 83 -3.64 -11.47 8.48
C GLY A 83 -3.27 -10.76 7.18
N TYR A 84 -3.47 -9.44 7.13
CA TYR A 84 -3.25 -8.66 5.92
C TYR A 84 -1.77 -8.37 5.68
N CYS A 85 -1.15 -7.45 6.42
CA CYS A 85 0.22 -7.02 6.17
C CYS A 85 1.02 -6.89 7.47
N ALA A 86 2.34 -6.93 7.37
CA ALA A 86 3.24 -6.77 8.51
C ALA A 86 4.50 -5.96 8.19
N GLY A 87 4.85 -5.06 9.10
CA GLY A 87 6.16 -4.46 9.26
C GLY A 87 7.00 -5.28 10.22
N TRP A 88 8.29 -5.35 9.94
CA TRP A 88 9.25 -6.14 10.71
C TRP A 88 10.38 -5.26 11.23
N SER A 89 10.93 -5.63 12.39
CA SER A 89 12.13 -4.98 12.91
C SER A 89 13.37 -5.47 12.15
N LEU A 90 13.88 -4.65 11.24
CA LEU A 90 15.15 -4.92 10.55
C LEU A 90 16.29 -5.03 11.56
N ARG A 91 16.29 -4.17 12.58
CA ARG A 91 17.22 -4.23 13.70
C ARG A 91 17.24 -5.60 14.36
N THR A 92 16.08 -6.16 14.69
CA THR A 92 15.99 -7.50 15.32
C THR A 92 16.58 -8.57 14.41
N LEU A 93 16.26 -8.54 13.11
CA LEU A 93 16.85 -9.48 12.14
C LEU A 93 18.37 -9.37 12.09
N LEU A 94 18.91 -8.15 12.05
CA LEU A 94 20.36 -7.91 11.96
C LEU A 94 21.10 -8.24 13.26
N GLN A 95 20.46 -8.07 14.42
CA GLN A 95 21.07 -8.30 15.73
C GLN A 95 20.97 -9.76 16.19
N GLU A 96 19.89 -10.46 15.83
CA GLU A 96 19.63 -11.83 16.26
C GLU A 96 19.90 -12.87 15.16
N GLY A 97 19.83 -12.48 13.89
CA GLY A 97 19.87 -13.38 12.74
C GLY A 97 18.53 -14.05 12.45
N PHE A 98 18.46 -14.80 11.34
CA PHE A 98 17.25 -15.53 10.94
C PHE A 98 17.18 -16.95 11.56
N ASN A 99 16.49 -17.13 12.69
CA ASN A 99 16.53 -18.35 13.50
C ASN A 99 15.24 -18.61 14.32
N GLY A 100 15.30 -19.55 15.27
CA GLY A 100 14.29 -19.73 16.31
C GLY A 100 13.10 -20.62 15.95
N VAL A 101 13.09 -21.21 14.75
CA VAL A 101 12.04 -22.15 14.30
C VAL A 101 12.55 -23.60 14.39
N PRO A 102 11.91 -24.48 15.19
CA PRO A 102 12.31 -25.88 15.31
C PRO A 102 12.26 -26.63 13.97
N GLY A 103 13.32 -27.37 13.66
CA GLY A 103 13.42 -28.16 12.42
C GLY A 103 13.77 -27.35 11.17
N ALA A 104 13.83 -26.01 11.26
CA ALA A 104 14.35 -25.15 10.21
C ALA A 104 15.85 -24.86 10.43
N ILE A 105 16.54 -24.51 9.35
CA ILE A 105 17.92 -24.01 9.43
C ILE A 105 17.91 -22.63 10.09
N ALA A 106 18.86 -22.41 11.00
CA ALA A 106 19.05 -21.13 11.67
C ALA A 106 20.33 -20.43 11.16
N SER A 107 20.24 -19.12 11.00
CA SER A 107 21.35 -18.22 10.69
C SER A 107 21.74 -17.43 11.94
N ALA A 108 23.04 -17.27 12.16
CA ALA A 108 23.57 -16.32 13.13
C ALA A 108 23.39 -14.87 12.60
N PRO A 109 23.52 -13.84 13.47
CA PRO A 109 23.52 -12.45 13.03
C PRO A 109 24.53 -12.21 11.90
N PRO A 110 24.17 -11.49 10.83
CA PRO A 110 25.11 -11.16 9.76
C PRO A 110 26.27 -10.33 10.32
N LYS A 111 27.46 -10.51 9.72
CA LYS A 111 28.67 -9.74 10.06
C LYS A 111 29.16 -8.86 8.92
N HIS A 112 28.69 -9.12 7.70
CA HIS A 112 29.07 -8.40 6.49
C HIS A 112 27.83 -7.96 5.71
N PHE A 113 27.96 -6.89 4.93
CA PHE A 113 26.84 -6.29 4.18
C PHE A 113 26.13 -7.30 3.26
N SER A 114 26.91 -8.16 2.59
CA SER A 114 26.38 -9.22 1.72
C SER A 114 25.52 -10.23 2.48
N SER A 115 25.99 -10.68 3.65
CA SER A 115 25.25 -11.59 4.51
C SER A 115 23.97 -10.96 5.08
N ALA A 116 23.99 -9.65 5.36
CA ALA A 116 22.79 -8.92 5.77
C ALA A 116 21.75 -8.87 4.64
N CYS A 117 22.17 -8.52 3.41
CA CYS A 117 21.30 -8.53 2.23
C CYS A 117 20.69 -9.91 1.98
N GLY A 118 21.49 -10.98 2.05
CA GLY A 118 21.01 -12.35 1.88
C GLY A 118 19.98 -12.77 2.95
N GLN A 119 20.18 -12.37 4.21
CA GLN A 119 19.20 -12.64 5.27
C GLN A 119 17.90 -11.86 5.08
N ILE A 120 17.95 -10.61 4.61
CA ILE A 120 16.76 -9.80 4.28
C ILE A 120 15.92 -10.47 3.19
N VAL A 121 16.55 -10.94 2.10
CA VAL A 121 15.86 -11.68 1.03
C VAL A 121 15.19 -12.93 1.57
N ASN A 122 15.93 -13.75 2.33
CA ASN A 122 15.40 -14.99 2.89
C ASN A 122 14.25 -14.75 3.87
N PHE A 123 14.36 -13.70 4.69
CA PHE A 123 13.35 -13.34 5.67
C PHE A 123 12.05 -12.89 5.00
N LEU A 124 12.12 -11.89 4.11
CA LEU A 124 10.94 -11.38 3.40
C LEU A 124 10.31 -12.45 2.50
N GLY A 125 11.14 -13.24 1.80
CA GLY A 125 10.66 -14.34 0.97
C GLY A 125 9.97 -15.45 1.77
N THR A 126 10.45 -15.74 2.99
CA THR A 126 9.81 -16.72 3.87
C THR A 126 8.49 -16.19 4.42
N LEU A 127 8.47 -14.94 4.92
CA LEU A 127 7.28 -14.37 5.56
C LEU A 127 6.17 -13.97 4.60
N GLN A 128 6.46 -13.82 3.30
CA GLN A 128 5.44 -13.77 2.24
C GLN A 128 4.48 -14.97 2.28
N ASN A 129 4.89 -16.12 2.83
CA ASN A 129 4.04 -17.30 2.95
C ASN A 129 3.15 -17.29 4.20
N GLU A 130 3.44 -16.43 5.18
CA GLU A 130 2.68 -16.35 6.43
C GLU A 130 1.70 -15.17 6.45
N TRP A 131 1.74 -14.25 5.48
CA TRP A 131 0.85 -13.08 5.38
C TRP A 131 0.37 -12.87 3.95
N ALA A 132 -0.79 -12.25 3.76
CA ALA A 132 -1.39 -12.09 2.45
C ALA A 132 -0.82 -10.90 1.64
N GLY A 133 -0.49 -9.81 2.34
CA GLY A 133 -0.15 -8.52 1.79
C GLY A 133 1.33 -8.17 1.95
N ALA A 134 1.60 -6.88 2.08
CA ALA A 134 2.95 -6.33 2.05
C ALA A 134 3.78 -6.67 3.29
N GLN A 135 5.08 -6.90 3.07
CA GLN A 135 6.11 -7.04 4.09
C GLN A 135 7.07 -5.87 4.03
N ALA A 136 7.27 -5.19 5.16
CA ALA A 136 8.03 -3.94 5.18
C ALA A 136 9.19 -3.94 6.18
N PHE A 137 10.28 -3.28 5.78
CA PHE A 137 11.32 -2.80 6.69
C PHE A 137 11.39 -1.27 6.64
N SER A 138 11.66 -0.66 7.78
CA SER A 138 11.89 0.78 7.89
C SER A 138 13.31 1.06 8.37
N SER A 139 13.75 2.31 8.16
CA SER A 139 15.12 2.76 8.45
C SER A 139 16.18 1.87 7.79
N PHE A 140 15.93 1.46 6.54
CA PHE A 140 16.78 0.50 5.84
C PHE A 140 18.21 1.01 5.65
N ASP A 141 18.36 2.24 5.16
CA ASP A 141 19.66 2.90 5.00
C ASP A 141 20.38 3.06 6.34
N THR A 142 19.69 3.55 7.37
CA THR A 142 20.26 3.74 8.71
C THR A 142 20.77 2.42 9.30
N TYR A 143 19.96 1.35 9.26
CA TYR A 143 20.34 0.07 9.86
C TYR A 143 21.38 -0.72 9.05
N MET A 144 21.49 -0.48 7.75
CA MET A 144 22.47 -1.13 6.89
C MET A 144 23.82 -0.41 6.84
N ALA A 145 23.86 0.88 7.15
CA ALA A 145 25.07 1.71 7.15
C ALA A 145 26.25 1.18 8.00
N PRO A 146 26.07 0.58 9.20
CA PRO A 146 27.18 0.07 9.99
C PRO A 146 28.03 -0.97 9.25
N PHE A 147 27.39 -1.83 8.45
CA PHE A 147 28.10 -2.87 7.69
C PHE A 147 28.98 -2.27 6.60
N VAL A 148 28.53 -1.20 5.94
CA VAL A 148 29.30 -0.48 4.92
C VAL A 148 30.59 0.08 5.52
N ARG A 149 30.50 0.67 6.72
CA ARG A 149 31.65 1.21 7.46
C ARG A 149 32.62 0.12 7.89
N LEU A 150 32.11 -0.93 8.54
CA LEU A 150 32.93 -2.01 9.09
C LEU A 150 33.67 -2.79 8.00
N ASP A 151 33.02 -3.01 6.86
CA ASP A 151 33.62 -3.68 5.71
C ASP A 151 34.46 -2.72 4.84
N ALA A 152 34.51 -1.42 5.17
CA ALA A 152 35.16 -0.35 4.42
C ALA A 152 34.80 -0.37 2.91
N MET A 153 33.51 -0.53 2.62
CA MET A 153 33.05 -0.83 1.26
C MET A 153 33.17 0.36 0.32
N SER A 154 33.58 0.06 -0.90
CA SER A 154 33.49 0.98 -2.02
C SER A 154 32.05 1.09 -2.56
N TYR A 155 31.79 2.15 -3.34
CA TYR A 155 30.52 2.31 -4.06
C TYR A 155 30.15 1.09 -4.91
N GLU A 156 31.12 0.52 -5.63
CA GLU A 156 30.86 -0.60 -6.54
C GLU A 156 30.46 -1.87 -5.78
N GLU A 157 31.04 -2.10 -4.61
CA GLU A 157 30.67 -3.24 -3.76
C GLU A 157 29.27 -3.06 -3.16
N VAL A 158 28.93 -1.87 -2.69
CA VAL A 158 27.57 -1.56 -2.20
C VAL A 158 26.56 -1.70 -3.33
N ARG A 159 26.86 -1.15 -4.51
CA ARG A 159 26.03 -1.26 -5.72
C ARG A 159 25.79 -2.72 -6.11
N GLN A 160 26.83 -3.54 -6.13
CA GLN A 160 26.71 -4.95 -6.52
C GLN A 160 25.78 -5.72 -5.57
N ASN A 161 25.89 -5.48 -4.25
CA ASN A 161 25.04 -6.12 -3.26
C ASN A 161 23.59 -5.59 -3.31
N MET A 162 23.39 -4.29 -3.56
CA MET A 162 22.04 -3.73 -3.76
C MET A 162 21.39 -4.26 -5.04
N GLN A 163 22.16 -4.45 -6.11
CA GLN A 163 21.69 -5.10 -7.32
C GLN A 163 21.21 -6.52 -7.01
N GLU A 164 22.02 -7.32 -6.31
CA GLU A 164 21.63 -8.67 -5.92
C GLU A 164 20.36 -8.70 -5.07
N LEU A 165 20.24 -7.80 -4.07
CA LEU A 165 19.04 -7.66 -3.24
C LEU A 165 17.79 -7.37 -4.09
N ILE A 166 17.85 -6.34 -4.94
CA ILE A 166 16.70 -5.89 -5.74
C ILE A 166 16.26 -6.98 -6.72
N TYR A 167 17.20 -7.63 -7.42
CA TYR A 167 16.86 -8.69 -8.36
C TYR A 167 16.22 -9.89 -7.65
N ASN A 168 16.75 -10.31 -6.51
CA ASN A 168 16.18 -11.43 -5.76
C ASN A 168 14.77 -11.15 -5.21
N LEU A 169 14.43 -9.88 -4.96
CA LEU A 169 13.07 -9.48 -4.57
C LEU A 169 12.09 -9.36 -5.76
N ASN A 170 12.57 -9.41 -7.01
CA ASN A 170 11.74 -9.31 -8.22
C ASN A 170 11.71 -10.60 -9.06
N VAL A 171 12.48 -11.63 -8.70
CA VAL A 171 12.42 -12.93 -9.38
C VAL A 171 11.55 -13.88 -8.57
N PRO A 172 10.40 -14.33 -9.08
CA PRO A 172 9.53 -15.24 -8.35
C PRO A 172 10.20 -16.60 -8.21
N SER A 173 10.33 -17.10 -6.98
CA SER A 173 10.78 -18.46 -6.71
C SER A 173 9.58 -19.40 -6.55
N ARG A 174 9.86 -20.71 -6.39
CA ARG A 174 8.84 -21.75 -6.17
C ARG A 174 7.93 -21.47 -4.95
N TRP A 175 8.33 -20.56 -4.06
CA TRP A 175 7.68 -20.26 -2.79
C TRP A 175 6.40 -19.43 -2.86
N GLY A 176 5.83 -19.19 -4.04
CA GLY A 176 4.58 -18.43 -4.13
C GLY A 176 4.17 -18.07 -5.53
N SER A 177 5.03 -18.31 -6.54
CA SER A 177 4.74 -18.00 -7.94
C SER A 177 4.37 -16.54 -8.21
N GLN A 178 4.71 -15.68 -7.25
CA GLN A 178 4.62 -14.22 -7.23
C GLN A 178 5.88 -13.71 -6.53
N CYS A 179 6.31 -12.51 -6.92
CA CYS A 179 7.36 -11.81 -6.20
C CYS A 179 6.81 -11.34 -4.85
N PRO A 180 7.62 -11.35 -3.79
CA PRO A 180 7.17 -10.90 -2.49
C PRO A 180 6.82 -9.42 -2.53
N PHE A 181 5.63 -9.06 -2.03
CA PHE A 181 5.21 -7.68 -1.97
C PHE A 181 5.99 -7.00 -0.86
N THR A 182 7.06 -6.29 -1.23
CA THR A 182 8.01 -5.73 -0.27
C THR A 182 8.07 -4.22 -0.33
N ASN A 183 8.26 -3.57 0.82
CA ASN A 183 8.45 -2.13 0.94
C ASN A 183 9.70 -1.85 1.78
N LEU A 184 10.54 -0.91 1.34
CA LEU A 184 11.67 -0.40 2.12
C LEU A 184 11.48 1.11 2.33
N THR A 185 11.53 1.53 3.59
CA THR A 185 11.56 2.95 3.94
C THR A 185 12.99 3.39 4.22
N PHE A 186 13.36 4.53 3.64
CA PHE A 186 14.67 5.17 3.74
C PHE A 186 14.53 6.48 4.50
N ASP A 187 15.36 6.67 5.51
CA ASP A 187 15.32 7.86 6.36
C ASP A 187 15.93 9.09 5.68
N TRP A 188 16.83 8.89 4.70
CA TRP A 188 17.65 9.91 4.03
C TRP A 188 18.67 10.57 4.96
N ASN A 189 18.22 11.17 6.06
CA ASN A 189 19.03 11.67 7.15
C ASN A 189 18.85 10.77 8.38
N CYS A 190 19.92 10.55 9.16
CA CYS A 190 19.81 9.76 10.38
C CYS A 190 18.74 10.36 11.34
N PRO A 191 17.70 9.60 11.72
CA PRO A 191 16.66 10.10 12.61
C PRO A 191 17.18 10.45 14.01
N ASP A 192 16.64 11.50 14.63
CA ASP A 192 17.07 11.99 15.94
C ASP A 192 17.01 10.92 17.05
N ASP A 193 16.03 10.03 17.02
CA ASP A 193 15.86 8.97 18.02
C ASP A 193 16.83 7.79 17.84
N LEU A 194 17.45 7.63 16.67
CA LEU A 194 18.52 6.65 16.44
C LEU A 194 19.92 7.24 16.57
N LYS A 195 20.05 8.56 16.42
CA LYS A 195 21.32 9.26 16.30
C LYS A 195 22.35 8.86 17.35
N ASP A 196 21.95 8.81 18.62
CA ASP A 196 22.84 8.51 19.75
C ASP A 196 22.97 7.01 20.08
N GLN A 197 22.30 6.13 19.31
CA GLN A 197 22.35 4.69 19.53
C GLN A 197 23.56 4.06 18.87
N TYR A 198 24.15 3.08 19.55
CA TYR A 198 25.29 2.31 19.05
C TYR A 198 24.79 1.04 18.33
N PRO A 199 25.22 0.79 17.07
CA PRO A 199 24.93 -0.45 16.37
C PRO A 199 25.51 -1.66 17.10
N LEU A 200 24.81 -2.80 16.99
CA LEU A 200 25.26 -4.10 17.48
C LEU A 200 25.40 -5.04 16.28
N ILE A 201 26.63 -5.42 15.95
CA ILE A 201 26.95 -6.24 14.78
C ILE A 201 27.69 -7.50 15.24
N GLY A 202 27.20 -8.67 14.85
CA GLY A 202 27.88 -9.92 15.21
C GLY A 202 28.05 -10.17 16.72
N SER A 203 27.14 -9.63 17.55
CA SER A 203 27.21 -9.59 19.02
C SER A 203 28.23 -8.63 19.64
N GLU A 204 28.80 -7.72 18.85
CA GLU A 204 29.73 -6.68 19.31
C GLU A 204 29.11 -5.29 19.13
N VAL A 205 29.17 -4.46 20.17
CA VAL A 205 28.72 -3.07 20.11
C VAL A 205 29.79 -2.27 19.40
N CYS A 206 29.42 -1.55 18.34
CA CYS A 206 30.35 -0.69 17.61
C CYS A 206 30.80 0.50 18.47
N ASP A 207 31.95 1.07 18.13
CA ASP A 207 32.52 2.25 18.80
C ASP A 207 32.01 3.60 18.24
N PHE A 208 31.10 3.55 17.28
CA PHE A 208 30.41 4.69 16.66
C PHE A 208 28.89 4.58 16.80
N THR A 209 28.21 5.71 16.70
CA THR A 209 26.75 5.84 16.74
C THR A 209 26.14 5.87 15.33
N TYR A 210 24.81 5.70 15.22
CA TYR A 210 24.12 5.86 13.93
C TYR A 210 24.23 7.28 13.37
N GLY A 211 24.27 8.30 14.24
CA GLY A 211 24.41 9.70 13.84
C GLY A 211 25.72 10.02 13.12
N GLU A 212 26.73 9.15 13.26
CA GLU A 212 28.01 9.29 12.59
C GLU A 212 28.04 8.63 11.19
N LEU A 213 26.97 7.94 10.76
CA LEU A 213 26.94 7.08 9.55
C LEU A 213 26.34 7.73 8.29
N GLN A 214 26.24 9.07 8.24
CA GLN A 214 25.58 9.74 7.11
C GLN A 214 26.26 9.44 5.76
N GLU A 215 27.60 9.35 5.70
CA GLU A 215 28.32 9.05 4.46
C GLU A 215 27.97 7.65 3.92
N GLU A 216 27.80 6.66 4.79
CA GLU A 216 27.42 5.29 4.43
C GLU A 216 25.94 5.20 4.06
N MET A 217 25.06 5.93 4.75
CA MET A 217 23.66 6.07 4.35
C MET A 217 23.56 6.68 2.94
N ASP A 218 24.33 7.73 2.65
CA ASP A 218 24.40 8.35 1.33
C ASP A 218 24.91 7.38 0.26
N LEU A 219 25.87 6.50 0.61
CA LEU A 219 26.40 5.48 -0.29
C LEU A 219 25.34 4.43 -0.64
N ILE A 220 24.58 3.96 0.36
CA ILE A 220 23.48 3.01 0.19
C ILE A 220 22.39 3.63 -0.69
N ASN A 221 21.97 4.86 -0.37
CA ASN A 221 20.94 5.57 -1.11
C ASN A 221 21.36 5.78 -2.57
N ARG A 222 22.59 6.22 -2.82
CA ARG A 222 23.14 6.36 -4.17
C ARG A 222 23.10 5.03 -4.94
N ALA A 223 23.60 3.95 -4.33
CA ALA A 223 23.66 2.64 -4.94
C ALA A 223 22.26 2.10 -5.29
N TYR A 224 21.32 2.19 -4.34
CA TYR A 224 19.94 1.76 -4.51
C TYR A 224 19.23 2.54 -5.63
N ILE A 225 19.32 3.87 -5.62
CA ILE A 225 18.72 4.73 -6.65
C ILE A 225 19.31 4.43 -8.03
N ASP A 226 20.63 4.29 -8.14
CA ASP A 226 21.27 4.01 -9.42
C ASP A 226 20.85 2.62 -9.98
N VAL A 227 20.63 1.59 -9.14
CA VAL A 227 20.10 0.28 -9.59
C VAL A 227 18.65 0.41 -10.05
N MET A 228 17.79 1.05 -9.24
CA MET A 228 16.36 1.22 -9.56
C MET A 228 16.15 2.10 -10.80
N THR A 229 17.05 3.04 -11.08
CA THR A 229 17.02 3.91 -12.27
C THR A 229 17.46 3.19 -13.55
N GLU A 230 18.36 2.22 -13.45
CA GLU A 230 18.81 1.41 -14.59
C GLU A 230 17.66 0.52 -15.10
N GLY A 231 16.97 -0.16 -14.19
CA GLY A 231 15.92 -1.12 -14.51
C GLY A 231 16.46 -2.53 -14.80
N ASP A 232 15.59 -3.42 -15.27
CA ASP A 232 15.98 -4.78 -15.68
C ASP A 232 16.81 -4.77 -16.98
N ALA A 233 17.22 -5.95 -17.44
CA ALA A 233 18.00 -6.11 -18.68
C ALA A 233 17.31 -5.56 -19.95
N ASN A 234 15.99 -5.31 -19.90
CA ASN A 234 15.18 -4.76 -20.98
C ASN A 234 14.73 -3.31 -20.68
N GLY A 235 15.24 -2.69 -19.61
CA GLY A 235 14.87 -1.36 -19.16
C GLY A 235 13.48 -1.28 -18.49
N ARG A 236 12.90 -2.41 -18.07
CA ARG A 236 11.68 -2.41 -17.24
C ARG A 236 11.99 -1.87 -15.85
N VAL A 237 11.01 -1.22 -15.25
CA VAL A 237 11.09 -0.81 -13.84
C VAL A 237 10.99 -2.03 -12.93
N PHE A 238 11.71 -2.03 -11.81
CA PHE A 238 11.49 -3.01 -10.75
C PHE A 238 10.19 -2.68 -10.00
N THR A 239 9.35 -3.69 -9.78
CA THR A 239 8.10 -3.53 -9.02
C THR A 239 8.38 -3.43 -7.52
N PHE A 240 9.36 -4.21 -7.04
CA PHE A 240 9.71 -4.35 -5.64
C PHE A 240 11.22 -4.10 -5.39
N PRO A 241 11.66 -3.92 -4.14
CA PRO A 241 10.81 -3.40 -3.08
C PRO A 241 10.30 -2.01 -3.48
N ILE A 242 9.10 -1.65 -3.03
CA ILE A 242 8.58 -0.29 -3.19
C ILE A 242 9.43 0.63 -2.30
N PRO A 243 10.15 1.61 -2.87
CA PRO A 243 10.91 2.54 -2.05
C PRO A 243 10.02 3.67 -1.56
N THR A 244 10.15 3.98 -0.27
CA THR A 244 9.55 5.16 0.36
C THR A 244 10.67 6.01 0.97
N TYR A 245 10.70 7.29 0.64
CA TYR A 245 11.65 8.25 1.18
C TYR A 245 10.97 9.26 2.08
N ASN A 246 11.52 9.43 3.28
CA ASN A 246 11.07 10.43 4.23
C ASN A 246 11.59 11.81 3.79
N ILE A 247 10.68 12.75 3.52
CA ILE A 247 11.04 14.12 3.16
C ILE A 247 10.77 15.03 4.36
N THR A 248 11.85 15.35 5.07
CA THR A 248 11.86 16.20 6.26
C THR A 248 12.20 17.64 5.92
N ARG A 249 12.07 18.55 6.89
CA ARG A 249 12.33 19.99 6.72
C ARG A 249 13.79 20.32 6.38
N ASP A 250 14.71 19.46 6.80
CA ASP A 250 16.15 19.55 6.58
C ASP A 250 16.63 18.78 5.34
N PHE A 251 15.72 18.26 4.50
CA PHE A 251 16.06 17.57 3.26
C PHE A 251 16.85 18.50 2.31
N ASP A 252 18.07 18.07 1.93
CA ASP A 252 18.90 18.81 0.97
C ASP A 252 18.46 18.54 -0.48
N TRP A 253 17.63 19.46 -0.98
CA TRP A 253 17.09 19.48 -2.34
C TRP A 253 18.14 19.57 -3.44
N ASP A 254 19.35 20.05 -3.14
CA ASP A 254 20.38 20.35 -4.14
C ASP A 254 21.62 19.43 -4.02
N SER A 255 21.56 18.43 -3.14
CA SER A 255 22.59 17.39 -3.02
C SER A 255 22.72 16.55 -4.31
N PRO A 256 23.91 15.98 -4.58
CA PRO A 256 24.09 15.04 -5.71
C PRO A 256 23.16 13.82 -5.66
N ASN A 257 22.82 13.35 -4.45
CA ASN A 257 21.87 12.24 -4.29
C ASN A 257 20.42 12.68 -4.55
N SER A 258 20.02 13.90 -4.18
CA SER A 258 18.72 14.47 -4.55
C SER A 258 18.55 14.55 -6.07
N GLU A 259 19.59 15.01 -6.80
CA GLU A 259 19.53 15.02 -8.28
C GLU A 259 19.28 13.61 -8.85
N ARG A 260 19.90 12.57 -8.28
CA ARG A 260 19.67 11.16 -8.67
C ARG A 260 18.26 10.70 -8.34
N LEU A 261 17.77 11.02 -7.15
CA LEU A 261 16.42 10.71 -6.70
C LEU A 261 15.38 11.26 -7.68
N PHE A 262 15.52 12.53 -8.06
CA PHE A 262 14.58 13.16 -8.99
C PHE A 262 14.79 12.75 -10.45
N ARG A 263 15.97 12.26 -10.83
CA ARG A 263 16.18 11.58 -12.12
C ARG A 263 15.44 10.25 -12.19
N MET A 264 15.47 9.46 -11.12
CA MET A 264 14.66 8.25 -10.97
C MET A 264 13.17 8.57 -10.99
N THR A 265 12.76 9.61 -10.25
CA THR A 265 11.37 10.08 -10.17
C THR A 265 10.85 10.52 -11.53
N ALA A 266 11.63 11.32 -12.25
CA ALA A 266 11.26 11.78 -13.58
C ALA A 266 11.01 10.61 -14.54
N LYS A 267 11.92 9.61 -14.53
CA LYS A 267 11.88 8.44 -15.41
C LYS A 267 10.78 7.45 -15.05
N TYR A 268 10.80 6.91 -13.82
CA TYR A 268 9.94 5.79 -13.42
C TYR A 268 8.90 6.15 -12.35
N GLY A 269 8.83 7.41 -11.90
CA GLY A 269 7.90 7.79 -10.84
C GLY A 269 8.18 7.16 -9.48
N LEU A 270 9.40 6.68 -9.26
CA LEU A 270 9.89 6.21 -7.95
C LEU A 270 10.67 7.34 -7.28
N PRO A 271 10.56 7.52 -5.96
CA PRO A 271 9.90 6.66 -4.98
C PRO A 271 8.48 7.14 -4.62
N TYR A 272 7.93 6.58 -3.52
CA TYR A 272 6.96 7.27 -2.70
C TYR A 272 7.65 8.35 -1.87
N PHE A 273 7.06 9.53 -1.82
CA PHE A 273 7.48 10.61 -0.94
C PHE A 273 6.55 10.65 0.27
N GLN A 274 7.12 10.46 1.46
CA GLN A 274 6.42 10.66 2.71
C GLN A 274 6.66 12.10 3.19
N ASN A 275 5.58 12.85 3.35
CA ASN A 275 5.63 14.25 3.73
C ASN A 275 5.84 14.38 5.24
N PHE A 276 6.98 14.92 5.67
CA PHE A 276 7.23 15.38 7.05
C PHE A 276 7.49 16.90 7.12
N ILE A 277 7.30 17.63 6.01
CA ILE A 277 7.49 19.08 5.98
C ILE A 277 6.29 19.77 6.63
N ASN A 278 5.09 19.44 6.12
CA ASN A 278 3.82 20.08 6.48
C ASN A 278 2.79 19.12 7.09
N SER A 279 3.10 17.83 7.21
CA SER A 279 2.17 16.91 7.88
C SER A 279 2.30 17.03 9.40
N GLU A 280 1.30 16.54 10.14
CA GLU A 280 1.35 16.40 11.61
C GLU A 280 2.27 15.24 12.06
N LEU A 281 3.03 14.64 11.14
CA LEU A 281 3.84 13.45 11.37
C LEU A 281 5.24 13.82 11.85
N ASP A 282 5.77 13.04 12.79
CA ASP A 282 7.16 13.11 13.24
C ASP A 282 7.93 11.86 12.74
N PRO A 283 9.11 12.01 12.10
CA PRO A 283 9.91 10.88 11.61
C PRO A 283 10.24 9.82 12.67
N GLY A 284 10.51 10.22 13.92
CA GLY A 284 10.80 9.29 15.01
C GLY A 284 9.58 8.48 15.46
N GLN A 285 8.39 8.90 15.04
CA GLN A 285 7.10 8.36 15.45
C GLN A 285 6.50 7.35 14.45
N ILE A 286 7.07 7.19 13.25
CA ILE A 286 6.45 6.42 12.15
C ILE A 286 7.47 5.50 11.49
N ARG A 287 7.61 4.28 12.03
CA ARG A 287 8.59 3.28 11.55
C ARG A 287 7.96 1.94 11.16
N SER A 288 6.64 1.88 11.05
CA SER A 288 5.94 0.65 10.70
C SER A 288 4.90 0.93 9.64
N MET A 289 5.33 0.83 8.38
CA MET A 289 4.47 1.10 7.23
C MET A 289 4.53 -0.07 6.24
N CYS A 290 3.77 -1.13 6.50
CA CYS A 290 3.32 -2.00 5.42
C CYS A 290 2.18 -1.28 4.69
N CYS A 291 2.51 -0.50 3.66
CA CYS A 291 1.55 0.17 2.77
C CYS A 291 0.69 1.30 3.38
N ARG A 292 1.33 2.38 3.88
CA ARG A 292 0.79 3.75 4.03
C ARG A 292 0.14 4.13 5.39
N LEU A 293 0.13 3.24 6.39
CA LEU A 293 -0.56 3.35 7.69
C LEU A 293 -0.21 4.55 8.61
N GLN A 294 -0.97 5.65 8.64
CA GLN A 294 -0.76 6.65 9.71
C GLN A 294 -0.99 6.03 11.11
N LEU A 295 -0.11 6.29 12.09
CA LEU A 295 -0.27 5.80 13.47
C LEU A 295 -0.67 6.95 14.40
N ASP A 296 -1.78 6.81 15.14
CA ASP A 296 -2.05 7.66 16.31
C ASP A 296 -1.38 7.03 17.54
N LEU A 297 -0.22 7.58 17.90
CA LEU A 297 0.63 7.04 18.96
C LEU A 297 0.13 7.34 20.37
N ARG A 298 -0.81 8.28 20.57
CA ARG A 298 -1.31 8.59 21.92
C ARG A 298 -1.93 7.36 22.57
N GLU A 299 -2.55 6.49 21.77
CA GLU A 299 -3.15 5.23 22.22
C GLU A 299 -2.13 4.09 22.36
N LEU A 300 -1.09 4.06 21.51
CA LEU A 300 0.02 3.09 21.63
C LEU A 300 0.85 3.33 22.90
N LEU A 301 1.11 4.61 23.22
CA LEU A 301 1.80 5.07 24.43
C LEU A 301 1.05 4.70 25.72
N LYS A 302 -0.28 4.71 25.72
CA LYS A 302 -1.11 4.33 26.88
C LYS A 302 -0.99 2.85 27.24
N ARG A 303 -0.59 1.98 26.30
CA ARG A 303 -0.54 0.51 26.50
C ARG A 303 0.75 -0.01 27.13
N GLY A 304 1.66 0.88 27.55
CA GLY A 304 2.76 0.53 28.46
C GLY A 304 3.94 -0.23 27.85
N ASN A 305 3.90 -0.55 26.55
CA ASN A 305 5.09 -0.93 25.81
C ASN A 305 5.79 0.35 25.35
N GLY A 306 7.05 0.55 25.76
CA GLY A 306 7.84 1.69 25.32
C GLY A 306 7.78 1.86 23.80
N LEU A 307 7.84 3.10 23.33
CA LEU A 307 7.78 3.48 21.91
C LEU A 307 8.76 2.68 21.02
N PHE A 308 9.84 2.18 21.64
CA PHE A 308 10.91 1.42 21.01
C PHE A 308 10.50 -0.04 20.77
N GLY A 309 10.37 -0.39 19.49
CA GLY A 309 10.10 -1.75 19.00
C GLY A 309 8.64 -2.03 18.62
N SER A 310 7.66 -1.40 19.29
CA SER A 310 6.24 -1.52 18.91
C SER A 310 5.92 -0.84 17.58
N ALA A 311 6.60 0.27 17.28
CA ALA A 311 6.51 1.00 16.02
C ALA A 311 7.29 0.36 14.87
N GLU A 312 7.93 -0.80 15.04
CA GLU A 312 8.55 -1.58 13.95
C GLU A 312 7.78 -2.89 13.68
N LEU A 313 7.04 -3.39 14.67
CA LEU A 313 6.25 -4.63 14.62
C LEU A 313 4.74 -4.31 14.57
N THR A 314 4.33 -3.63 13.50
CA THR A 314 2.93 -3.24 13.26
C THR A 314 2.47 -3.69 11.89
N GLY A 315 1.16 -3.75 11.70
CA GLY A 315 0.57 -3.93 10.40
C GLY A 315 -0.94 -3.86 10.49
N SER A 316 -1.63 -4.56 9.61
CA SER A 316 -3.09 -4.70 9.69
C SER A 316 -3.46 -6.18 9.71
N ILE A 317 -4.40 -6.53 10.59
CA ILE A 317 -4.94 -7.89 10.65
C ILE A 317 -5.88 -8.18 9.48
N GLY A 318 -6.46 -7.14 8.89
CA GLY A 318 -7.45 -7.27 7.83
C GLY A 318 -8.04 -5.93 7.45
N VAL A 319 -8.56 -5.88 6.22
CA VAL A 319 -9.29 -4.72 5.70
C VAL A 319 -10.71 -5.13 5.36
N VAL A 320 -11.68 -4.32 5.79
CA VAL A 320 -13.07 -4.38 5.31
C VAL A 320 -13.46 -3.05 4.70
N THR A 321 -13.84 -3.06 3.42
CA THR A 321 -14.19 -1.85 2.66
C THR A 321 -15.69 -1.77 2.43
N ILE A 322 -16.30 -0.63 2.77
CA ILE A 322 -17.73 -0.38 2.60
C ILE A 322 -18.03 0.10 1.18
N ASN A 323 -19.10 -0.42 0.59
CA ASN A 323 -19.58 0.01 -0.73
C ASN A 323 -20.42 1.29 -0.62
N MET A 324 -19.76 2.43 -0.73
CA MET A 324 -20.42 3.74 -0.55
C MET A 324 -21.35 4.07 -1.71
N ALA A 325 -21.03 3.65 -2.94
CA ALA A 325 -21.87 3.89 -4.11
C ALA A 325 -23.28 3.30 -3.92
N ARG A 326 -23.36 2.07 -3.39
CA ARG A 326 -24.64 1.42 -3.05
C ARG A 326 -25.39 2.17 -1.98
N LEU A 327 -24.73 2.62 -0.91
CA LEU A 327 -25.37 3.41 0.14
C LEU A 327 -25.99 4.70 -0.41
N GLY A 328 -25.26 5.42 -1.27
CA GLY A 328 -25.78 6.61 -1.94
C GLY A 328 -27.01 6.32 -2.81
N TYR A 329 -27.04 5.17 -3.48
CA TYR A 329 -28.17 4.74 -4.31
C TYR A 329 -29.42 4.36 -3.51
N LEU A 330 -29.25 3.55 -2.45
CA LEU A 330 -30.37 3.04 -1.66
C LEU A 330 -31.02 4.13 -0.78
N HIS A 331 -30.23 5.11 -0.34
CA HIS A 331 -30.67 6.17 0.59
C HIS A 331 -30.74 7.54 -0.07
N LYS A 332 -31.13 7.59 -1.35
CA LYS A 332 -31.18 8.83 -2.15
C LYS A 332 -31.94 9.95 -1.44
N GLY A 333 -31.24 11.04 -1.13
CA GLY A 333 -31.81 12.23 -0.48
C GLY A 333 -32.07 12.11 1.03
N ASP A 334 -31.72 10.98 1.66
CA ASP A 334 -31.89 10.73 3.09
C ASP A 334 -30.53 10.43 3.76
N GLU A 335 -29.82 11.49 4.17
CA GLU A 335 -28.47 11.37 4.75
C GLU A 335 -28.51 10.64 6.10
N ALA A 336 -29.61 10.76 6.87
CA ALA A 336 -29.75 10.07 8.14
C ALA A 336 -29.84 8.55 7.95
N ALA A 337 -30.71 8.09 7.04
CA ALA A 337 -30.81 6.66 6.73
C ALA A 337 -29.51 6.11 6.13
N LEU A 338 -28.77 6.92 5.36
CA LEU A 338 -27.44 6.55 4.85
C LEU A 338 -26.44 6.32 5.99
N MET A 339 -26.41 7.22 6.98
CA MET A 339 -25.50 7.11 8.14
C MET A 339 -25.87 5.89 9.01
N ASP A 340 -27.15 5.65 9.25
CA ASP A 340 -27.60 4.46 10.00
C ASP A 340 -27.18 3.15 9.31
N ALA A 341 -27.32 3.10 7.98
CA ALA A 341 -26.89 1.94 7.20
C ALA A 341 -25.36 1.78 7.16
N LEU A 342 -24.62 2.89 7.11
CA LEU A 342 -23.16 2.90 7.22
C LEU A 342 -22.72 2.34 8.58
N ASP A 343 -23.31 2.80 9.68
CA ASP A 343 -22.99 2.33 11.04
C ASP A 343 -23.18 0.82 11.18
N ARG A 344 -24.29 0.28 10.67
CA ARG A 344 -24.51 -1.17 10.64
C ARG A 344 -23.38 -1.92 9.92
N LEU A 345 -22.92 -1.41 8.77
CA LEU A 345 -21.85 -2.05 8.00
C LEU A 345 -20.48 -1.88 8.67
N LEU A 346 -20.23 -0.77 9.35
CA LEU A 346 -19.02 -0.56 10.16
C LEU A 346 -18.97 -1.53 11.34
N ASP A 347 -20.08 -1.74 12.05
CA ASP A 347 -20.19 -2.73 13.13
C ASP A 347 -19.95 -4.16 12.63
N LEU A 348 -20.44 -4.48 11.42
CA LEU A 348 -20.17 -5.77 10.78
C LEU A 348 -18.70 -5.93 10.39
N GLY A 349 -18.08 -4.86 9.92
CA GLY A 349 -16.64 -4.79 9.68
C GLY A 349 -15.83 -5.01 10.97
N LYS A 350 -16.23 -4.37 12.08
CA LYS A 350 -15.67 -4.59 13.42
C LYS A 350 -15.74 -6.07 13.81
N ASP A 351 -16.94 -6.68 13.80
CA ASP A 351 -17.13 -8.11 14.15
C ASP A 351 -16.22 -9.03 13.31
N THR A 352 -16.13 -8.76 12.01
CA THR A 352 -15.30 -9.53 11.07
C THR A 352 -13.81 -9.46 11.44
N LEU A 353 -13.29 -8.26 11.69
CA LEU A 353 -11.88 -8.03 11.97
C LEU A 353 -11.45 -8.61 13.32
N GLU A 354 -12.31 -8.51 14.34
CA GLU A 354 -12.05 -9.05 15.67
C GLU A 354 -12.06 -10.59 15.65
N ARG A 355 -12.98 -11.21 14.91
CA ARG A 355 -12.97 -12.68 14.69
C ARG A 355 -11.72 -13.13 13.95
N ARG A 356 -11.30 -12.39 12.92
CA ARG A 356 -10.06 -12.67 12.18
C ARG A 356 -8.87 -12.63 13.13
N ARG A 357 -8.74 -11.56 13.93
CA ARG A 357 -7.66 -11.39 14.92
C ARG A 357 -7.58 -12.55 15.90
N ALA A 358 -8.69 -12.92 16.52
CA ALA A 358 -8.73 -14.03 17.47
C ALA A 358 -8.31 -15.35 16.80
N THR A 359 -8.81 -15.61 15.59
CA THR A 359 -8.51 -16.84 14.83
C THR A 359 -7.04 -16.92 14.45
N VAL A 360 -6.47 -15.84 13.89
CA VAL A 360 -5.05 -15.82 13.48
C VAL A 360 -4.15 -15.94 14.72
N GLN A 361 -4.46 -15.25 15.82
CA GLN A 361 -3.69 -15.39 17.07
C GLN A 361 -3.71 -16.84 17.59
N GLU A 362 -4.88 -17.50 17.61
CA GLU A 362 -4.95 -18.92 18.01
C GLU A 362 -4.05 -19.80 17.13
N LEU A 363 -4.04 -19.55 15.83
CA LEU A 363 -3.23 -20.29 14.87
C LEU A 363 -1.73 -19.99 15.02
N ILE A 364 -1.34 -18.76 15.36
CA ILE A 364 0.04 -18.39 15.77
C ILE A 364 0.43 -19.21 17.00
N ASP A 365 -0.41 -19.23 18.03
CA ASP A 365 -0.12 -19.92 19.29
C ASP A 365 0.05 -21.43 19.08
N ARG A 366 -0.78 -22.01 18.21
CA ARG A 366 -0.72 -23.43 17.79
C ARG A 366 0.47 -23.76 16.87
N GLY A 367 1.20 -22.75 16.38
CA GLY A 367 2.42 -22.92 15.60
C GLY A 367 2.19 -23.05 14.08
N LEU A 368 1.05 -22.61 13.55
CA LEU A 368 0.83 -22.57 12.10
C LEU A 368 1.71 -21.52 11.40
N TYR A 369 2.06 -20.43 12.10
CA TYR A 369 2.93 -19.35 11.62
C TYR A 369 4.21 -19.29 12.48
N PRO A 370 5.13 -20.26 12.34
CA PRO A 370 6.28 -20.39 13.23
C PRO A 370 7.20 -19.17 13.21
N TYR A 371 7.37 -18.50 12.08
CA TYR A 371 8.26 -17.35 12.00
C TYR A 371 7.61 -16.09 12.57
N THR A 372 6.33 -15.84 12.26
CA THR A 372 5.54 -14.76 12.88
C THR A 372 5.51 -14.94 14.40
N LYS A 373 5.34 -16.17 14.90
CA LYS A 373 5.43 -16.46 16.33
C LYS A 373 6.79 -16.08 16.93
N ARG A 374 7.89 -16.32 16.21
CA ARG A 374 9.26 -16.04 16.66
C ARG A 374 9.62 -14.54 16.65
N TYR A 375 9.20 -13.81 15.61
CA TYR A 375 9.64 -12.43 15.39
C TYR A 375 8.62 -11.38 15.85
N MET A 376 7.35 -11.75 16.00
CA MET A 376 6.28 -10.83 16.38
C MET A 376 5.54 -11.30 17.64
N GLY A 377 5.24 -12.61 17.74
CA GLY A 377 4.63 -13.24 18.91
C GLY A 377 3.14 -12.94 19.10
N HIS A 378 2.73 -11.67 19.03
CA HIS A 378 1.34 -11.26 19.22
C HIS A 378 0.88 -10.19 18.23
N LEU A 379 -0.43 -10.09 18.04
CA LEU A 379 -1.06 -9.13 17.12
C LEU A 379 -1.50 -7.82 17.80
N GLY A 380 -1.13 -7.55 19.06
CA GLY A 380 -1.62 -6.39 19.83
C GLY A 380 -1.31 -5.01 19.23
N ASN A 381 -0.29 -4.91 18.38
CA ASN A 381 0.06 -3.67 17.66
C ASN A 381 -0.58 -3.58 16.27
N HIS A 382 -1.21 -4.65 15.76
CA HIS A 382 -1.81 -4.62 14.42
C HIS A 382 -3.15 -3.89 14.45
N PHE A 383 -3.40 -3.05 13.45
CA PHE A 383 -4.67 -2.37 13.26
C PHE A 383 -5.75 -3.30 12.70
N SER A 384 -7.00 -3.01 13.08
CA SER A 384 -8.22 -3.48 12.43
C SER A 384 -8.66 -2.38 11.45
N THR A 385 -8.55 -2.62 10.15
CA THR A 385 -8.69 -1.57 9.13
C THR A 385 -10.06 -1.55 8.49
N LEU A 386 -10.70 -0.38 8.54
CA LEU A 386 -11.94 -0.11 7.82
C LEU A 386 -11.65 0.87 6.68
N GLY A 387 -12.28 0.64 5.53
CA GLY A 387 -12.09 1.45 4.35
C GLY A 387 -13.42 1.78 3.67
N VAL A 388 -13.36 2.69 2.72
CA VAL A 388 -14.49 3.07 1.87
C VAL A 388 -14.11 2.91 0.41
N ASN A 389 -15.10 2.74 -0.46
CA ASN A 389 -14.92 2.74 -1.91
C ASN A 389 -16.13 3.34 -2.62
N GLY A 390 -15.88 4.12 -3.68
CA GLY A 390 -16.94 4.73 -4.50
C GLY A 390 -17.60 5.94 -3.85
N MET A 391 -16.88 6.76 -3.08
CA MET A 391 -17.49 7.96 -2.48
C MET A 391 -17.90 9.00 -3.52
N ASN A 392 -17.21 9.08 -4.66
CA ASN A 392 -17.67 9.92 -5.77
C ASN A 392 -19.04 9.45 -6.27
N GLU A 393 -19.19 8.15 -6.54
CA GLU A 393 -20.45 7.59 -7.02
C GLU A 393 -21.53 7.58 -5.92
N MET A 394 -21.16 7.52 -4.64
CA MET A 394 -22.09 7.73 -3.53
C MET A 394 -22.78 9.09 -3.65
N VAL A 395 -22.00 10.18 -3.78
CA VAL A 395 -22.54 11.54 -3.90
C VAL A 395 -23.41 11.66 -5.15
N ARG A 396 -22.95 11.12 -6.29
CA ARG A 396 -23.71 11.14 -7.54
C ARG A 396 -25.05 10.42 -7.38
N ASN A 397 -25.05 9.19 -6.85
CA ASN A 397 -26.28 8.44 -6.65
C ASN A 397 -27.23 9.10 -5.63
N PHE A 398 -26.67 9.60 -4.52
CA PHE A 398 -27.42 10.24 -3.44
C PHE A 398 -28.13 11.52 -3.89
N THR A 399 -27.48 12.31 -4.74
CA THR A 399 -28.00 13.60 -5.22
C THR A 399 -28.74 13.50 -6.55
N GLY A 400 -28.77 12.32 -7.18
CA GLY A 400 -29.34 12.15 -8.51
C GLY A 400 -28.49 12.82 -9.61
N ASP A 401 -27.18 12.73 -9.48
CA ASP A 401 -26.13 13.27 -10.35
C ASP A 401 -26.01 14.80 -10.37
N ALA A 402 -26.62 15.48 -9.40
CA ALA A 402 -26.51 16.94 -9.26
C ALA A 402 -25.13 17.38 -8.73
N HIS A 403 -24.50 16.54 -7.90
CA HIS A 403 -23.19 16.80 -7.29
C HIS A 403 -22.28 15.57 -7.41
N ASN A 404 -20.98 15.82 -7.34
CA ASN A 404 -19.93 14.80 -7.29
C ASN A 404 -18.81 15.25 -6.34
N LEU A 405 -17.74 14.47 -6.22
CA LEU A 405 -16.69 14.74 -5.23
C LEU A 405 -15.92 16.05 -5.46
N VAL A 406 -15.89 16.59 -6.68
CA VAL A 406 -15.19 17.86 -6.98
C VAL A 406 -16.06 19.10 -6.77
N THR A 407 -17.37 18.93 -6.54
CA THR A 407 -18.25 20.04 -6.14
C THR A 407 -18.09 20.36 -4.65
N GLY A 408 -18.32 21.62 -4.26
CA GLY A 408 -18.23 22.05 -2.86
C GLY A 408 -19.15 21.26 -1.93
N GLU A 409 -20.40 21.08 -2.33
CA GLU A 409 -21.42 20.33 -1.59
C GLU A 409 -21.09 18.84 -1.49
N GLY A 410 -20.67 18.22 -2.61
CA GLY A 410 -20.29 16.82 -2.64
C GLY A 410 -19.06 16.52 -1.80
N ARG A 411 -18.03 17.37 -1.88
CA ARG A 411 -16.83 17.25 -1.04
C ARG A 411 -17.18 17.40 0.44
N ALA A 412 -18.01 18.39 0.80
CA ALA A 412 -18.44 18.59 2.19
C ALA A 412 -19.21 17.37 2.74
N MET A 413 -20.02 16.69 1.92
CA MET A 413 -20.68 15.44 2.30
C MET A 413 -19.66 14.33 2.58
N CYS A 414 -18.67 14.14 1.69
CA CYS A 414 -17.59 13.18 1.90
C CYS A 414 -16.81 13.44 3.19
N VAL A 415 -16.47 14.71 3.47
CA VAL A 415 -15.78 15.12 4.70
C VAL A 415 -16.59 14.73 5.94
N ARG A 416 -17.89 15.05 5.99
CA ARG A 416 -18.77 14.69 7.11
C ARG A 416 -18.80 13.19 7.37
N ILE A 417 -18.92 12.39 6.30
CA ILE A 417 -18.96 10.92 6.40
C ILE A 417 -17.62 10.37 6.88
N LEU A 418 -16.49 10.86 6.36
CA LEU A 418 -15.17 10.42 6.83
C LEU A 418 -14.94 10.79 8.30
N ASP A 419 -15.35 11.98 8.73
CA ASP A 419 -15.28 12.38 10.14
C ASP A 419 -16.16 11.52 11.05
N HIS A 420 -17.37 11.15 10.58
CA HIS A 420 -18.24 10.20 11.27
C HIS A 420 -17.58 8.82 11.44
N ILE A 421 -17.01 8.27 10.37
CA ILE A 421 -16.29 6.98 10.41
C ILE A 421 -15.12 7.05 11.39
N ARG A 422 -14.36 8.14 11.43
CA ARG A 422 -13.29 8.33 12.43
C ARG A 422 -13.82 8.30 13.86
N GLY A 423 -14.96 8.93 14.12
CA GLY A 423 -15.65 8.86 15.41
C GLY A 423 -15.96 7.42 15.81
N LYS A 424 -16.54 6.64 14.89
CA LYS A 424 -16.79 5.21 15.08
C LYS A 424 -15.52 4.40 15.35
N MET A 425 -14.40 4.74 14.69
CA MET A 425 -13.13 4.07 14.97
C MET A 425 -12.71 4.27 16.42
N VAL A 426 -12.83 5.48 16.97
CA VAL A 426 -12.51 5.75 18.38
C VAL A 426 -13.38 4.92 19.31
N GLU A 427 -14.68 4.88 19.07
CA GLU A 427 -15.62 4.04 19.85
C GLU A 427 -15.21 2.56 19.81
N PHE A 428 -14.84 2.03 18.63
CA PHE A 428 -14.42 0.64 18.48
C PHE A 428 -13.11 0.35 19.22
N GLN A 429 -12.17 1.29 19.24
CA GLN A 429 -10.93 1.13 20.00
C GLN A 429 -11.19 1.07 21.51
N GLU A 430 -12.09 1.91 22.01
CA GLU A 430 -12.49 1.94 23.42
C GLU A 430 -13.24 0.66 23.82
N GLU A 431 -14.14 0.16 22.96
CA GLU A 431 -14.95 -1.03 23.20
C GLU A 431 -14.12 -2.32 23.18
N THR A 432 -13.25 -2.47 22.19
CA THR A 432 -12.53 -3.73 21.93
C THR A 432 -11.16 -3.77 22.60
N GLY A 433 -10.57 -2.62 22.90
CA GLY A 433 -9.17 -2.53 23.30
C GLY A 433 -8.21 -2.92 22.17
N ASN A 434 -8.60 -2.85 20.89
CA ASN A 434 -7.71 -3.01 19.72
C ASN A 434 -7.54 -1.70 18.95
N LEU A 435 -6.51 -1.62 18.11
CA LEU A 435 -6.25 -0.42 17.29
C LEU A 435 -7.11 -0.45 16.04
N TYR A 436 -7.70 0.68 15.65
CA TYR A 436 -8.50 0.83 14.44
C TYR A 436 -8.00 2.00 13.61
N ASN A 437 -8.09 1.86 12.29
CA ASN A 437 -7.75 2.93 11.37
C ASN A 437 -8.68 2.97 10.17
N LEU A 438 -8.77 4.17 9.58
CA LEU A 438 -9.48 4.42 8.33
C LEU A 438 -8.48 4.47 7.17
N GLU A 439 -8.65 3.60 6.18
CA GLU A 439 -7.75 3.48 5.03
C GLU A 439 -8.44 3.87 3.71
N ALA A 440 -7.70 4.60 2.87
CA ALA A 440 -8.01 4.77 1.46
C ALA A 440 -7.56 3.51 0.70
N THR A 441 -8.28 2.41 0.95
CA THR A 441 -7.90 1.08 0.48
C THR A 441 -7.63 1.07 -1.03
N PRO A 442 -6.53 0.48 -1.51
CA PRO A 442 -6.21 0.39 -2.94
C PRO A 442 -7.31 -0.29 -3.80
N ALA A 443 -8.18 -1.08 -3.17
CA ALA A 443 -9.40 -1.68 -3.71
C ALA A 443 -9.27 -2.26 -5.13
N GLU A 444 -8.10 -2.81 -5.50
CA GLU A 444 -7.74 -3.15 -6.89
C GLU A 444 -8.81 -4.01 -7.58
N GLY A 445 -9.21 -5.13 -6.95
CA GLY A 445 -10.30 -5.97 -7.42
C GLY A 445 -11.69 -5.55 -6.92
N ALA A 446 -11.77 -4.80 -5.82
CA ALA A 446 -13.03 -4.40 -5.21
C ALA A 446 -13.77 -3.33 -6.03
N THR A 447 -13.05 -2.38 -6.64
CA THR A 447 -13.67 -1.34 -7.49
C THR A 447 -14.50 -1.93 -8.63
N TYR A 448 -13.96 -2.94 -9.32
CA TYR A 448 -14.64 -3.63 -10.42
C TYR A 448 -15.75 -4.56 -9.89
N ARG A 449 -15.45 -5.38 -8.87
CA ARG A 449 -16.39 -6.38 -8.36
C ARG A 449 -17.67 -5.73 -7.85
N LEU A 450 -17.55 -4.67 -7.05
CA LEU A 450 -18.69 -3.98 -6.47
C LEU A 450 -19.55 -3.35 -7.58
N ALA A 451 -18.93 -2.58 -8.49
CA ALA A 451 -19.63 -1.95 -9.61
C ALA A 451 -20.34 -2.97 -10.52
N LYS A 452 -19.67 -4.08 -10.86
CA LYS A 452 -20.27 -5.15 -11.65
C LYS A 452 -21.49 -5.75 -10.95
N ALA A 453 -21.36 -6.15 -9.69
CA ALA A 453 -22.43 -6.77 -8.93
C ALA A 453 -23.62 -5.82 -8.73
N ASP A 454 -23.34 -4.54 -8.51
CA ASP A 454 -24.36 -3.51 -8.37
C ASP A 454 -25.11 -3.25 -9.65
N ARG A 455 -24.45 -3.14 -10.80
CA ARG A 455 -25.15 -2.96 -12.07
C ARG A 455 -26.12 -4.10 -12.37
N GLU A 456 -25.74 -5.34 -12.05
CA GLU A 456 -26.60 -6.51 -12.24
C GLU A 456 -27.87 -6.44 -11.36
N ARG A 457 -27.77 -5.87 -10.16
CA ARG A 457 -28.86 -5.78 -9.18
C ARG A 457 -29.71 -4.51 -9.33
N PHE A 458 -29.05 -3.40 -9.67
CA PHE A 458 -29.60 -2.05 -9.69
C PHE A 458 -29.29 -1.40 -11.04
N PRO A 459 -30.09 -1.65 -12.09
CA PRO A 459 -29.79 -1.16 -13.44
C PRO A 459 -29.67 0.37 -13.57
N ALA A 460 -30.23 1.13 -12.63
CA ALA A 460 -30.19 2.59 -12.61
C ALA A 460 -29.08 3.17 -11.70
N ILE A 461 -28.23 2.34 -11.09
CA ILE A 461 -27.12 2.82 -10.28
C ILE A 461 -26.07 3.50 -11.15
N ILE A 462 -25.60 4.66 -10.71
CA ILE A 462 -24.56 5.43 -11.38
C ILE A 462 -23.20 4.87 -10.96
N GLN A 463 -22.32 4.71 -11.95
CA GLN A 463 -20.95 4.24 -11.78
C GLN A 463 -20.01 4.98 -12.75
N ALA A 464 -18.70 4.80 -12.58
CA ALA A 464 -17.70 5.29 -13.52
C ALA A 464 -17.39 4.24 -14.61
N GLY A 465 -16.65 4.63 -15.63
CA GLY A 465 -16.30 3.78 -16.76
C GLY A 465 -17.46 3.51 -17.73
N THR A 466 -17.31 2.45 -18.52
CA THR A 466 -18.25 2.06 -19.58
C THR A 466 -19.15 0.89 -19.18
N ALA A 467 -20.07 0.50 -20.05
CA ALA A 467 -20.85 -0.72 -19.85
C ALA A 467 -19.94 -1.97 -19.85
N GLU A 468 -18.85 -1.97 -20.59
CA GLU A 468 -17.92 -3.09 -20.68
C GLU A 468 -16.94 -3.07 -19.50
N ASN A 469 -16.47 -1.89 -19.11
CA ASN A 469 -15.45 -1.67 -18.09
C ASN A 469 -15.96 -0.80 -16.91
N PRO A 470 -17.00 -1.23 -16.17
CA PRO A 470 -17.52 -0.46 -15.05
C PRO A 470 -16.57 -0.49 -13.86
N TYR A 471 -16.48 0.61 -13.13
CA TYR A 471 -15.77 0.65 -11.85
C TYR A 471 -16.34 1.72 -10.92
N TYR A 472 -16.00 1.60 -9.64
CA TYR A 472 -16.17 2.67 -8.67
C TYR A 472 -14.85 3.37 -8.41
N THR A 473 -14.89 4.69 -8.28
CA THR A 473 -13.72 5.51 -8.00
C THR A 473 -13.14 5.11 -6.65
N ASN A 474 -11.81 4.94 -6.60
CA ASN A 474 -11.15 4.36 -5.44
C ASN A 474 -11.35 5.23 -4.19
N SER A 475 -11.84 4.65 -3.10
CA SER A 475 -12.04 5.37 -1.82
C SER A 475 -12.77 6.71 -1.97
N SER A 476 -12.12 7.80 -1.60
CA SER A 476 -12.55 9.19 -1.80
C SER A 476 -11.70 9.93 -2.82
N GLN A 477 -11.10 9.23 -3.78
CA GLN A 477 -10.34 9.89 -4.84
C GLN A 477 -11.29 10.68 -5.76
N ILE A 478 -10.77 11.74 -6.38
CA ILE A 478 -11.48 12.48 -7.42
C ILE A 478 -11.73 11.58 -8.65
N PRO A 479 -12.78 11.85 -9.45
CA PRO A 479 -12.98 11.19 -10.73
C PRO A 479 -11.72 11.31 -11.60
N VAL A 480 -11.30 10.21 -12.24
CA VAL A 480 -10.03 10.16 -12.97
C VAL A 480 -9.97 11.07 -14.19
N GLY A 481 -11.12 11.50 -14.72
CA GLY A 481 -11.24 12.46 -15.81
C GLY A 481 -11.44 13.92 -15.38
N ALA A 482 -11.39 14.23 -14.08
CA ALA A 482 -11.82 15.53 -13.56
C ALA A 482 -10.94 16.72 -13.99
N THR A 483 -9.62 16.57 -13.97
CA THR A 483 -8.68 17.65 -14.30
C THR A 483 -7.33 17.11 -14.80
N ASP A 484 -6.64 17.89 -15.61
CA ASP A 484 -5.23 17.68 -16.04
C ASP A 484 -4.24 18.50 -15.21
N ASP A 485 -4.72 19.25 -14.22
CA ASP A 485 -3.91 20.05 -13.32
C ASP A 485 -3.65 19.31 -12.00
N PRO A 486 -2.38 18.93 -11.72
CA PRO A 486 -2.06 18.20 -10.49
C PRO A 486 -2.29 19.05 -9.23
N PHE A 487 -2.18 20.38 -9.30
CA PHE A 487 -2.37 21.24 -8.14
C PHE A 487 -3.86 21.46 -7.82
N GLU A 488 -4.71 21.54 -8.83
CA GLU A 488 -6.16 21.54 -8.61
C GLU A 488 -6.63 20.22 -7.98
N ALA A 489 -6.09 19.09 -8.45
CA ALA A 489 -6.34 17.79 -7.84
C ALA A 489 -5.86 17.76 -6.38
N LEU A 490 -4.67 18.30 -6.08
CA LEU A 490 -4.14 18.41 -4.72
C LEU A 490 -5.06 19.26 -3.81
N GLU A 491 -5.55 20.40 -4.28
CA GLU A 491 -6.48 21.27 -3.52
C GLU A 491 -7.80 20.59 -3.18
N TRP A 492 -8.33 19.75 -4.07
CA TRP A 492 -9.55 18.98 -3.79
C TRP A 492 -9.30 17.82 -2.83
N GLN A 493 -8.12 17.24 -2.88
CA GLN A 493 -7.79 16.01 -2.18
C GLN A 493 -7.21 16.24 -0.79
N ASP A 494 -6.45 17.32 -0.55
CA ASP A 494 -5.71 17.50 0.70
C ASP A 494 -6.58 17.32 1.96
N GLU A 495 -7.75 17.96 1.98
CA GLU A 495 -8.70 17.82 3.09
C GLU A 495 -9.20 16.38 3.27
N LEU A 496 -9.50 15.68 2.18
CA LEU A 496 -10.01 14.30 2.23
C LEU A 496 -8.92 13.31 2.63
N GLN A 497 -7.73 13.45 2.06
CA GLN A 497 -6.59 12.58 2.31
C GLN A 497 -6.15 12.66 3.78
N THR A 498 -6.21 13.84 4.39
CA THR A 498 -5.92 14.04 5.83
C THR A 498 -7.01 13.53 6.79
N LYS A 499 -8.14 13.01 6.28
CA LYS A 499 -9.13 12.30 7.11
C LYS A 499 -8.76 10.85 7.36
N TYR A 500 -7.97 10.23 6.50
CA TYR A 500 -7.53 8.85 6.69
C TYR A 500 -6.52 8.78 7.82
N THR A 501 -6.83 7.99 8.84
CA THR A 501 -5.92 7.70 9.96
C THR A 501 -5.08 6.47 9.70
N GLY A 502 -5.17 5.89 8.50
CA GLY A 502 -4.45 4.71 8.04
C GLY A 502 -3.77 4.96 6.72
N GLY A 503 -3.80 3.96 5.84
CA GLY A 503 -3.16 4.02 4.53
C GLY A 503 -3.77 5.03 3.56
N THR A 504 -3.00 6.04 3.12
CA THR A 504 -3.43 6.90 2.01
C THR A 504 -2.28 7.38 1.13
N VAL A 505 -2.57 7.72 -0.12
CA VAL A 505 -1.62 8.32 -1.08
C VAL A 505 -2.37 9.03 -2.20
N LEU A 506 -1.79 10.12 -2.68
CA LEU A 506 -2.20 10.74 -3.94
C LEU A 506 -1.17 10.43 -5.04
N HIS A 507 -1.64 9.78 -6.10
CA HIS A 507 -0.84 9.48 -7.28
C HIS A 507 -1.02 10.59 -8.33
N LEU A 508 0.06 11.31 -8.64
CA LEU A 508 0.09 12.25 -9.76
C LEU A 508 0.36 11.49 -11.05
N TYR A 509 -0.70 10.97 -11.67
CA TYR A 509 -0.64 10.24 -12.94
C TYR A 509 -0.30 11.17 -14.11
N MET A 510 0.97 11.22 -14.48
CA MET A 510 1.50 12.01 -15.60
C MET A 510 1.34 11.25 -16.92
N ASN A 511 1.13 11.98 -18.01
CA ASN A 511 0.94 11.41 -19.35
C ASN A 511 2.19 10.70 -19.88
N GLU A 512 3.38 11.17 -19.50
CA GLU A 512 4.66 10.60 -19.90
C GLU A 512 5.76 10.88 -18.88
N GLN A 513 6.99 10.48 -19.19
CA GLN A 513 8.18 10.84 -18.43
C GLN A 513 8.29 12.36 -18.24
N MET A 514 8.57 12.82 -17.01
CA MET A 514 8.78 14.24 -16.73
C MET A 514 9.91 14.84 -17.60
N SER A 515 9.77 16.10 -17.99
CA SER A 515 10.72 16.79 -18.87
C SER A 515 12.16 16.78 -18.37
N SER A 516 12.35 16.87 -17.05
CA SER A 516 13.66 16.88 -16.40
C SER A 516 13.59 16.46 -14.93
N PRO A 517 14.73 16.06 -14.32
CA PRO A 517 14.83 15.88 -12.87
C PRO A 517 14.44 17.15 -12.10
N GLU A 518 14.80 18.33 -12.62
CA GLU A 518 14.48 19.61 -11.98
C GLU A 518 12.97 19.87 -11.95
N ALA A 519 12.24 19.59 -13.04
CA ALA A 519 10.79 19.73 -13.08
C ALA A 519 10.09 18.78 -12.09
N ALA A 520 10.55 17.52 -12.02
CA ALA A 520 10.07 16.56 -11.01
C ALA A 520 10.33 17.06 -9.58
N LYS A 521 11.54 17.59 -9.32
CA LYS A 521 11.92 18.18 -8.03
C LYS A 521 10.99 19.33 -7.66
N GLN A 522 10.77 20.29 -8.56
CA GLN A 522 9.94 21.46 -8.27
C GLN A 522 8.47 21.09 -8.05
N LEU A 523 7.94 20.14 -8.81
CA LEU A 523 6.57 19.63 -8.61
C LEU A 523 6.41 19.01 -7.22
N VAL A 524 7.31 18.10 -6.83
CA VAL A 524 7.29 17.45 -5.51
C VAL A 524 7.51 18.46 -4.39
N LYS A 525 8.53 19.31 -4.50
CA LYS A 525 8.83 20.36 -3.50
C LYS A 525 7.65 21.27 -3.28
N ARG A 526 7.03 21.76 -4.36
CA ARG A 526 5.85 22.63 -4.29
C ARG A 526 4.67 21.90 -3.67
N ALA A 527 4.42 20.64 -4.01
CA ALA A 527 3.34 19.87 -3.40
C ALA A 527 3.55 19.65 -1.89
N LEU A 528 4.70 19.09 -1.48
CA LEU A 528 4.98 18.76 -0.08
C LEU A 528 5.08 20.00 0.82
N SER A 529 5.49 21.15 0.27
CA SER A 529 5.61 22.41 1.02
C SER A 529 4.31 23.22 1.11
N ASN A 530 3.22 22.81 0.46
CA ASN A 530 1.94 23.54 0.48
C ASN A 530 0.73 22.70 0.90
N PHE A 531 0.84 21.37 0.88
CA PHE A 531 -0.24 20.45 1.24
C PHE A 531 0.14 19.57 2.43
N HIS A 532 -0.86 19.11 3.17
CA HIS A 532 -0.71 18.32 4.40
C HIS A 532 -0.77 16.81 4.16
N LEU A 533 -1.21 16.38 2.98
CA LEU A 533 -1.33 14.96 2.62
C LEU A 533 -0.03 14.19 2.91
N PRO A 534 -0.13 12.97 3.46
CA PRO A 534 1.02 12.26 4.02
C PRO A 534 1.90 11.61 2.96
N TYR A 535 1.33 11.22 1.81
CA TYR A 535 2.05 10.49 0.77
C TYR A 535 1.72 10.99 -0.63
N LEU A 536 2.78 11.21 -1.41
CA LEU A 536 2.71 11.62 -2.81
C LEU A 536 3.58 10.70 -3.68
N THR A 537 3.14 10.45 -4.90
CA THR A 537 4.01 9.87 -5.95
C THR A 537 3.84 10.63 -7.25
N ILE A 538 4.91 10.77 -8.03
CA ILE A 538 4.81 11.04 -9.47
C ILE A 538 4.62 9.70 -10.19
N THR A 539 3.70 9.61 -11.13
CA THR A 539 3.37 8.35 -11.83
C THR A 539 3.32 8.57 -13.34
N PRO A 540 4.48 8.53 -14.02
CA PRO A 540 4.53 8.64 -15.47
C PRO A 540 4.03 7.37 -16.15
N THR A 541 3.36 7.52 -17.29
CA THR A 541 3.13 6.43 -18.23
C THR A 541 4.33 6.30 -19.17
N PHE A 542 4.81 5.07 -19.38
CA PHE A 542 5.92 4.80 -20.28
C PHE A 542 5.74 3.44 -20.94
N SER A 543 6.53 3.17 -21.98
CA SER A 543 6.41 1.91 -22.72
C SER A 543 7.75 1.21 -22.83
N ILE A 544 7.74 -0.12 -22.90
CA ILE A 544 8.93 -0.94 -23.07
C ILE A 544 8.83 -1.70 -24.39
N CYS A 545 9.73 -1.38 -25.30
CA CYS A 545 9.93 -2.12 -26.54
C CYS A 545 10.86 -3.32 -26.28
N PRO A 546 10.54 -4.52 -26.78
CA PRO A 546 11.41 -5.70 -26.61
C PRO A 546 12.78 -5.53 -27.27
N SER A 547 12.87 -4.70 -28.31
CA SER A 547 14.09 -4.48 -29.10
C SER A 547 14.86 -3.22 -28.68
N HIS A 548 14.16 -2.16 -28.28
CA HIS A 548 14.76 -0.84 -28.02
C HIS A 548 14.67 -0.39 -26.54
N GLY A 549 14.01 -1.15 -25.68
CA GLY A 549 13.85 -0.83 -24.27
C GLY A 549 12.89 0.35 -24.03
N TYR A 550 13.26 1.25 -23.12
CA TYR A 550 12.40 2.30 -22.60
C TYR A 550 11.98 3.35 -23.65
N LEU A 551 10.69 3.65 -23.73
CA LEU A 551 10.06 4.68 -24.56
C LEU A 551 9.23 5.63 -23.68
N LYS A 552 9.31 6.93 -23.96
CA LYS A 552 8.56 7.97 -23.23
C LYS A 552 7.09 7.96 -23.63
N GLY A 553 6.19 7.85 -22.67
CA GLY A 553 4.75 7.88 -22.92
C GLY A 553 4.15 6.54 -23.33
N GLU A 554 2.88 6.57 -23.70
CA GLU A 554 2.09 5.43 -24.13
C GLU A 554 2.31 5.11 -25.62
N HIS A 555 2.96 3.98 -25.90
CA HIS A 555 3.18 3.44 -27.23
C HIS A 555 2.77 1.97 -27.20
N HIS A 556 1.74 1.59 -27.96
CA HIS A 556 1.36 0.18 -28.15
C HIS A 556 2.25 -0.52 -29.18
N GLU A 557 2.82 0.26 -30.11
CA GLU A 557 3.78 -0.19 -31.12
C GLU A 557 5.00 0.73 -31.10
N CYS A 558 6.19 0.15 -31.23
CA CYS A 558 7.43 0.92 -31.18
C CYS A 558 7.55 1.81 -32.43
N PRO A 559 7.78 3.13 -32.30
CA PRO A 559 7.92 4.01 -33.47
C PRO A 559 9.16 3.73 -34.31
N ALA A 560 10.13 2.98 -33.79
CA ALA A 560 11.38 2.66 -34.48
C ALA A 560 11.36 1.30 -35.22
N CYS A 561 10.75 0.24 -34.65
CA CYS A 561 10.71 -1.10 -35.28
C CYS A 561 9.30 -1.65 -35.55
N GLY A 562 8.25 -1.04 -35.02
CA GLY A 562 6.87 -1.57 -35.13
C GLY A 562 6.55 -2.73 -34.18
N ASP A 563 7.48 -3.15 -33.31
CA ASP A 563 7.21 -4.22 -32.33
C ASP A 563 6.16 -3.78 -31.30
N VAL A 564 5.32 -4.72 -30.88
CA VAL A 564 4.36 -4.51 -29.80
C VAL A 564 5.09 -4.17 -28.50
N CYS A 565 4.68 -3.08 -27.86
CA CYS A 565 5.29 -2.58 -26.64
C CYS A 565 4.42 -2.90 -25.41
N GLU A 566 5.08 -3.05 -24.27
CA GLU A 566 4.39 -3.11 -22.98
C GLU A 566 4.17 -1.67 -22.48
N VAL A 567 2.93 -1.25 -22.25
CA VAL A 567 2.63 0.03 -21.60
C VAL A 567 2.62 -0.16 -20.08
N TRP A 568 3.42 0.62 -19.35
CA TRP A 568 3.62 0.52 -17.91
C TRP A 568 3.16 1.79 -17.18
N THR A 569 2.51 1.60 -16.04
CA THR A 569 2.15 2.64 -15.08
C THR A 569 1.88 2.01 -13.71
N ARG A 570 1.51 2.79 -12.69
CA ARG A 570 1.06 2.24 -11.40
C ARG A 570 -0.41 1.83 -11.47
N VAL A 571 -0.74 0.61 -11.09
CA VAL A 571 -2.15 0.18 -11.00
C VAL A 571 -2.84 0.92 -9.85
N MET A 572 -2.37 0.70 -8.62
CA MET A 572 -2.89 1.32 -7.39
C MET A 572 -1.79 1.58 -6.35
N GLY A 573 -0.53 1.39 -6.74
CA GLY A 573 0.60 1.64 -5.87
C GLY A 573 1.93 1.04 -6.33
N TYR A 574 1.91 0.03 -7.18
CA TYR A 574 3.10 -0.61 -7.71
C TYR A 574 3.00 -0.68 -9.23
N HIS A 575 4.14 -0.79 -9.90
CA HIS A 575 4.22 -0.79 -11.35
C HIS A 575 3.89 -2.15 -11.95
N ARG A 576 2.98 -2.17 -12.91
CA ARG A 576 2.63 -3.32 -13.74
C ARG A 576 2.30 -2.86 -15.16
N PRO A 577 2.44 -3.73 -16.16
CA PRO A 577 1.97 -3.40 -17.50
C PRO A 577 0.44 -3.35 -17.51
N VAL A 578 -0.14 -2.38 -18.22
CA VAL A 578 -1.60 -2.15 -18.32
C VAL A 578 -2.33 -3.40 -18.82
N SER A 579 -1.67 -4.22 -19.64
CA SER A 579 -2.19 -5.51 -20.10
C SER A 579 -2.57 -6.46 -18.96
N SER A 580 -1.87 -6.38 -17.82
CA SER A 580 -2.10 -7.18 -16.61
C SER A 580 -3.18 -6.63 -15.69
N PHE A 581 -3.70 -5.43 -15.94
CA PHE A 581 -4.72 -4.82 -15.09
C PHE A 581 -6.05 -5.58 -15.22
N ASN A 582 -6.83 -5.59 -14.15
CA ASN A 582 -8.22 -6.06 -14.23
C ASN A 582 -9.08 -5.13 -15.10
N ILE A 583 -10.26 -5.60 -15.46
CA ILE A 583 -11.19 -4.92 -16.38
C ILE A 583 -11.56 -3.52 -15.88
N GLY A 584 -11.87 -3.36 -14.59
CA GLY A 584 -12.21 -2.05 -14.03
C GLY A 584 -11.02 -1.10 -14.03
N LYS A 585 -9.81 -1.58 -13.72
CA LYS A 585 -8.58 -0.77 -13.76
C LYS A 585 -8.15 -0.39 -15.18
N LYS A 586 -8.49 -1.19 -16.19
CA LYS A 586 -8.36 -0.79 -17.60
C LYS A 586 -9.33 0.33 -17.94
N GLY A 587 -10.60 0.23 -17.53
CA GLY A 587 -11.57 1.31 -17.68
C GLY A 587 -11.14 2.60 -16.98
N GLU A 588 -10.59 2.49 -15.77
CA GLU A 588 -10.04 3.63 -15.03
C GLU A 588 -8.84 4.26 -15.75
N PHE A 589 -7.95 3.48 -16.36
CA PHE A 589 -6.82 3.97 -17.15
C PHE A 589 -7.30 4.68 -18.43
N GLU A 590 -8.24 4.08 -19.16
CA GLU A 590 -8.80 4.61 -20.41
C GLU A 590 -9.58 5.92 -20.22
N GLU A 591 -10.29 6.07 -19.09
CA GLU A 591 -11.05 7.29 -18.77
C GLU A 591 -10.15 8.42 -18.23
N ARG A 592 -8.92 8.10 -17.81
CA ARG A 592 -8.07 9.04 -17.08
C ARG A 592 -7.67 10.23 -17.94
N LYS A 593 -7.90 11.43 -17.39
CA LYS A 593 -7.24 12.64 -17.86
C LYS A 593 -5.91 12.76 -17.11
N PHE A 594 -4.82 12.49 -17.81
CA PHE A 594 -3.49 12.57 -17.22
C PHE A 594 -3.10 14.01 -16.88
N PHE A 595 -2.35 14.17 -15.79
CA PHE A 595 -1.77 15.45 -15.41
C PHE A 595 -0.64 15.83 -16.37
N THR A 596 -0.47 17.15 -16.58
CA THR A 596 0.58 17.68 -17.47
C THR A 596 1.41 18.75 -16.77
N GLU A 597 2.71 18.82 -17.11
CA GLU A 597 3.61 19.87 -16.62
C GLU A 597 3.09 21.26 -16.99
N GLY A 598 2.57 21.42 -18.21
CA GLY A 598 2.00 22.69 -18.65
C GLY A 598 0.80 23.15 -17.82
N ALA A 599 -0.07 22.24 -17.37
CA ALA A 599 -1.17 22.61 -16.46
C ALA A 599 -0.62 23.02 -15.09
N ALA A 600 0.33 22.26 -14.55
CA ALA A 600 0.97 22.53 -13.27
C ALA A 600 1.65 23.92 -13.22
N GLU A 601 2.28 24.34 -14.32
CA GLU A 601 2.89 25.67 -14.49
C GLU A 601 1.85 26.79 -14.54
N ARG A 602 0.67 26.54 -15.15
CA ARG A 602 -0.38 27.54 -15.34
C ARG A 602 -1.34 27.68 -14.16
N HIS A 603 -1.32 26.77 -13.19
CA HIS A 603 -2.27 26.72 -12.07
C HIS A 603 -2.40 28.06 -11.32
N GLY A 604 -1.31 28.83 -11.22
CA GLY A 604 -1.29 30.10 -10.50
C GLY A 604 -1.05 29.95 -8.99
N GLU A 605 -1.57 30.88 -8.19
CA GLU A 605 -1.44 30.83 -6.73
C GLU A 605 -2.23 29.65 -6.15
N LEU A 606 -1.57 28.87 -5.29
CA LEU A 606 -2.23 27.76 -4.59
C LEU A 606 -3.21 28.32 -3.57
N ARG A 607 -4.42 27.78 -3.56
CA ARG A 607 -5.39 28.00 -2.49
C ARG A 607 -4.87 27.26 -1.28
N ALA A 608 -4.28 28.00 -0.34
CA ALA A 608 -3.86 27.43 0.93
C ALA A 608 -5.04 26.64 1.52
N SER A 609 -4.81 25.40 1.93
CA SER A 609 -5.78 24.70 2.77
C SER A 609 -5.98 25.59 3.99
N GLU A 610 -7.20 26.05 4.26
CA GLU A 610 -7.47 26.82 5.47
C GLU A 610 -6.95 26.03 6.67
N ALA A 611 -5.91 26.57 7.31
CA ALA A 611 -5.27 25.93 8.45
C ALA A 611 -6.34 25.59 9.49
N ARG A 612 -6.34 24.34 9.97
CA ARG A 612 -7.07 24.04 11.20
C ARG A 612 -6.53 24.98 12.29
N PRO A 613 -7.39 25.62 13.09
CA PRO A 613 -6.92 26.39 14.23
C PRO A 613 -6.07 25.46 15.09
N GLU A 614 -4.86 25.93 15.45
CA GLU A 614 -3.94 25.25 16.35
C GLU A 614 -4.73 24.64 17.51
N THR A 615 -4.75 23.30 17.59
CA THR A 615 -5.25 22.65 18.79
C THR A 615 -4.22 22.93 19.87
N VAL A 616 -4.50 23.97 20.66
CA VAL A 616 -3.80 24.25 21.91
C VAL A 616 -3.90 22.99 22.76
N VAL A 617 -2.81 22.23 22.83
CA VAL A 617 -2.66 21.15 23.79
C VAL A 617 -2.68 21.82 25.17
N PRO A 618 -3.68 21.55 26.04
CA PRO A 618 -3.60 22.04 27.41
C PRO A 618 -2.42 21.34 28.09
N ALA A 619 -1.60 22.16 28.76
CA ALA A 619 -0.34 21.82 29.42
C ALA A 619 -0.42 20.65 30.41
#